data_AF-A0A971C2V5-F1
#
_entry.id   AF-A0A971C2V5-F1
#
_cell.length_a   1.000
_cell.length_b   1.000
_cell.length_c   1.000
_cell.angle_alpha   90.00
_cell.angle_beta   90.00
_cell.angle_gamma   90.00
#
_symmetry.space_group_name_H-M   'P 1'
#
loop_
_entity.id
_entity.type
_entity.pdbx_description
1 polymer ?
#
loop_
_entity_poly.entity_id
_entity_poly.type
_entity_poly.pdbx_seq_one_letter_code
_entity_poly.pdbx_strand_id
1 'polypeptide(L)'
;MGAGWTRMIVWLPRVLGLVFVAFLSMFALDVFAEGVPLKEALVGLLVHLIPNFLILIGIGIAWGRPLLGGLALIGLGALALWFYGPEAVLIVAAPLAVLGVLFIAGELFLRRGAPAGA
;
A
#
# COMPACT_ATOMS: atom_id res chain seq x y z
N MET A 1 -20.05 0.35 -20.35
CA MET A 1 -18.59 0.10 -20.20
C MET A 1 -18.34 -1.39 -20.41
N GLY A 2 -17.31 -1.78 -21.17
CA GLY A 2 -17.01 -3.19 -21.40
C GLY A 2 -16.49 -3.88 -20.13
N ALA A 3 -16.71 -5.19 -19.99
CA ALA A 3 -16.29 -5.99 -18.83
C ALA A 3 -14.78 -5.94 -18.52
N GLY A 4 -13.95 -5.53 -19.48
CA GLY A 4 -12.52 -5.29 -19.27
C GLY A 4 -12.21 -4.06 -18.40
N TRP A 5 -12.98 -2.97 -18.55
CA TRP A 5 -12.77 -1.73 -17.80
C TRP A 5 -13.05 -1.90 -16.31
N THR A 6 -14.14 -2.59 -15.97
CA THR A 6 -14.49 -2.91 -14.57
C THR A 6 -13.41 -3.76 -13.91
N ARG A 7 -12.89 -4.76 -14.63
CA ARG A 7 -11.76 -5.58 -14.15
C ARG A 7 -10.52 -4.72 -13.92
N MET A 8 -10.18 -3.81 -14.84
CA MET A 8 -9.01 -2.96 -14.68
C MET A 8 -9.12 -2.06 -13.43
N ILE A 9 -10.27 -1.41 -13.20
CA ILE A 9 -10.50 -0.55 -12.03
C ILE A 9 -10.36 -1.31 -10.71
N VAL A 10 -10.80 -2.57 -10.67
CA VAL A 10 -10.66 -3.42 -9.48
C VAL A 10 -9.21 -3.88 -9.29
N TRP A 11 -8.57 -4.38 -10.33
CA TRP A 11 -7.27 -5.04 -10.19
C TRP A 11 -6.08 -4.08 -10.15
N LEU A 12 -6.17 -2.92 -10.79
CA LEU A 12 -5.09 -1.93 -10.85
C LEU A 12 -4.53 -1.53 -9.47
N PRO A 13 -5.34 -1.06 -8.49
CA PRO A 13 -4.82 -0.67 -7.18
C PRO A 13 -4.16 -1.84 -6.43
N ARG A 14 -4.60 -3.07 -6.67
CA ARG A 14 -4.08 -4.27 -6.02
C ARG A 14 -2.68 -4.61 -6.54
N VAL A 15 -2.53 -4.65 -7.86
CA VAL A 15 -1.25 -4.90 -8.51
C VAL A 15 -0.26 -3.78 -8.17
N LEU A 16 -0.68 -2.51 -8.27
CA LEU A 16 0.16 -1.37 -7.91
C LEU A 16 0.58 -1.41 -6.45
N GLY A 17 -0.33 -1.76 -5.53
CA GLY A 17 -0.01 -1.90 -4.11
C GLY A 17 1.04 -2.99 -3.83
N LEU A 18 0.91 -4.15 -4.47
CA LEU A 18 1.91 -5.23 -4.32
C LEU A 18 3.27 -4.86 -4.92
N VAL A 19 3.28 -4.21 -6.08
CA VAL A 19 4.51 -3.68 -6.69
C VAL A 19 5.15 -2.64 -5.79
N PHE A 20 4.36 -1.76 -5.18
CA PHE A 20 4.86 -0.75 -4.24
C PHE A 20 5.49 -1.37 -2.99
N VAL A 21 4.85 -2.39 -2.40
CA VAL A 21 5.43 -3.14 -1.28
C VAL A 21 6.74 -3.82 -1.70
N ALA A 22 6.79 -4.44 -2.88
CA ALA A 22 8.02 -5.06 -3.37
C ALA A 22 9.13 -4.01 -3.54
N PHE A 23 8.82 -2.85 -4.12
CA PHE A 23 9.75 -1.72 -4.24
C PHE A 23 10.28 -1.28 -2.87
N LEU A 24 9.40 -1.02 -1.89
CA LEU A 24 9.83 -0.63 -0.55
C LEU A 24 10.68 -1.70 0.14
N SER A 25 10.40 -2.99 -0.11
CA SER A 25 11.15 -4.08 0.54
C SER A 25 12.60 -4.16 0.08
N MET A 26 12.91 -3.61 -1.10
CA MET A 26 14.30 -3.55 -1.59
C MET A 26 15.17 -2.63 -0.71
N PHE A 27 14.59 -1.59 -0.11
CA PHE A 27 15.35 -0.71 0.80
C PHE A 27 15.77 -1.45 2.06
N ALA A 28 14.99 -2.41 2.56
CA ALA A 28 15.32 -3.19 3.76
C ALA A 28 16.52 -4.15 3.58
N LEU A 29 17.02 -4.32 2.34
CA LEU A 29 18.20 -5.15 2.07
C LEU A 29 19.52 -4.44 2.41
N ASP A 30 19.48 -3.13 2.71
CA ASP A 30 20.64 -2.34 3.12
C ASP A 30 21.31 -2.87 4.40
N VAL A 31 20.55 -3.51 5.30
CA VAL A 31 21.07 -4.15 6.52
C VAL A 31 22.17 -5.19 6.25
N PHE A 32 22.19 -5.81 5.07
CA PHE A 32 23.23 -6.77 4.71
C PHE A 32 24.57 -6.09 4.35
N ALA A 33 24.57 -4.77 4.10
CA ALA A 33 25.77 -4.00 3.82
C ALA A 33 26.48 -3.51 5.11
N GLU A 34 25.88 -3.69 6.28
CA GLU A 34 26.41 -3.20 7.57
C GLU A 34 27.58 -4.04 8.12
N GLY A 35 27.86 -5.22 7.53
CA GLY A 35 28.95 -6.10 7.96
C GLY A 35 28.68 -6.85 9.28
N VAL A 36 27.43 -6.85 9.75
CA VAL A 36 26.99 -7.58 10.95
C VAL A 36 26.86 -9.09 10.68
N PRO A 37 26.92 -9.95 11.73
CA PRO A 37 26.67 -11.38 11.58
C PRO A 37 25.31 -11.68 10.93
N LEU A 38 25.23 -12.76 10.14
CA LEU A 38 24.02 -13.13 9.37
C LEU A 38 22.75 -13.17 10.23
N LYS A 39 22.84 -13.68 11.47
CA LYS A 39 21.70 -13.74 12.39
C LYS A 39 21.17 -12.34 12.74
N GLU A 40 22.07 -11.39 12.99
CA GLU A 40 21.72 -10.00 13.30
C GLU A 40 21.13 -9.31 12.07
N ALA A 41 21.73 -9.51 10.89
CA ALA A 41 21.18 -9.00 9.63
C ALA A 41 19.76 -9.52 9.35
N LEU A 42 19.47 -10.80 9.61
CA LEU A 42 18.13 -11.37 9.43
C LEU A 42 17.10 -10.75 10.38
N VAL A 43 17.47 -10.50 11.64
CA VAL A 43 16.58 -9.81 12.60
C VAL A 43 16.37 -8.36 12.16
N GLY A 44 17.44 -7.66 11.77
CA GLY A 44 17.36 -6.30 11.27
C GLY A 44 16.50 -6.18 10.01
N LEU A 45 16.58 -7.14 9.08
CA LEU A 45 15.72 -7.23 7.89
C LEU A 45 14.23 -7.31 8.30
N LEU A 46 13.88 -8.18 9.25
CA LEU A 46 12.50 -8.31 9.71
C LEU A 46 11.97 -7.03 10.34
N VAL A 47 12.82 -6.29 11.06
CA VAL A 47 12.47 -4.98 11.64
C VAL A 47 12.27 -3.93 10.54
N HIS A 48 13.16 -3.87 9.55
CA HIS A 48 13.04 -2.93 8.42
C HIS A 48 11.83 -3.23 7.52
N LEU A 49 11.33 -4.47 7.52
CA LEU A 49 10.11 -4.87 6.80
C LEU A 49 8.80 -4.59 7.57
N ILE A 50 8.84 -4.12 8.82
CA ILE A 50 7.63 -3.77 9.59
C ILE A 50 6.73 -2.78 8.82
N PRO A 51 7.24 -1.66 8.26
CA PRO A 51 6.43 -0.75 7.45
C PRO A 51 5.74 -1.46 6.28
N ASN A 52 6.43 -2.37 5.60
CA ASN A 52 5.90 -3.14 4.48
C ASN A 52 4.75 -4.07 4.91
N PHE A 53 4.87 -4.73 6.06
CA PHE A 53 3.79 -5.58 6.59
C PHE A 53 2.54 -4.77 6.94
N LEU A 54 2.70 -3.56 7.49
CA LEU A 54 1.56 -2.67 7.76
C LEU A 54 0.83 -2.27 6.46
N ILE A 55 1.59 -1.97 5.41
CA ILE A 55 1.03 -1.64 4.08
C ILE A 55 0.31 -2.86 3.48
N LEU A 56 0.90 -4.05 3.57
CA LEU A 56 0.27 -5.30 3.12
C LEU A 56 -1.05 -5.56 3.84
N ILE A 57 -1.11 -5.34 5.15
CA ILE A 57 -2.35 -5.46 5.93
C ILE A 57 -3.38 -4.45 5.41
N GLY A 58 -2.98 -3.20 5.16
CA GLY A 58 -3.86 -2.18 4.56
C GLY A 58 -4.44 -2.59 3.20
N ILE A 59 -3.60 -3.12 2.30
CA ILE A 59 -4.02 -3.66 1.00
C ILE A 59 -4.96 -4.86 1.18
N GLY A 60 -4.65 -5.77 2.11
CA GLY A 60 -5.47 -6.93 2.43
C GLY A 60 -6.86 -6.55 2.95
N ILE A 61 -6.94 -5.55 3.84
CA ILE A 61 -8.21 -4.96 4.27
C ILE A 61 -8.94 -4.34 3.07
N ALA A 62 -8.22 -3.64 2.18
CA ALA A 62 -8.78 -2.98 1.01
C ALA A 62 -9.38 -3.97 -0.01
N TRP A 63 -9.00 -5.26 0.03
CA TRP A 63 -9.57 -6.27 -0.87
C TRP A 63 -11.04 -6.56 -0.56
N GLY A 64 -11.42 -6.64 0.72
CA GLY A 64 -12.80 -6.90 1.15
C GLY A 64 -13.55 -5.64 1.59
N ARG A 65 -12.83 -4.61 2.05
CA ARG A 65 -13.39 -3.34 2.51
C ARG A 65 -12.57 -2.17 1.95
N PRO A 66 -12.74 -1.82 0.66
CA PRO A 66 -11.90 -0.84 -0.02
C PRO A 66 -11.86 0.54 0.64
N LEU A 67 -12.98 0.99 1.24
CA LEU A 67 -13.02 2.25 1.98
C LEU A 67 -12.11 2.22 3.22
N LEU A 68 -12.24 1.19 4.07
CA LEU A 68 -11.44 1.07 5.28
C LEU A 68 -9.95 0.86 4.95
N GLY A 69 -9.64 0.00 3.99
CA GLY A 69 -8.27 -0.24 3.59
C GLY A 69 -7.64 0.98 2.91
N GLY A 70 -8.39 1.70 2.08
CA GLY A 70 -7.90 2.92 1.45
C GLY A 70 -7.64 4.05 2.46
N LEU A 71 -8.53 4.23 3.45
CA LEU A 71 -8.29 5.16 4.56
C LEU A 71 -7.10 4.74 5.42
N ALA A 72 -6.93 3.43 5.67
CA ALA A 72 -5.77 2.92 6.39
C ALA A 72 -4.45 3.23 5.65
N LEU A 73 -4.41 3.06 4.33
CA LEU A 73 -3.24 3.40 3.51
C LEU A 73 -2.92 4.91 3.55
N ILE A 74 -3.94 5.76 3.42
CA ILE A 74 -3.78 7.22 3.56
C ILE A 74 -3.25 7.57 4.96
N GLY A 75 -3.81 6.94 6.00
CA GLY A 75 -3.39 7.11 7.39
C GLY A 75 -1.94 6.69 7.63
N LEU A 76 -1.50 5.56 7.04
CA LEU A 76 -0.10 5.13 7.08
C LEU A 76 0.83 6.15 6.38
N GLY A 77 0.39 6.73 5.26
CA GLY A 77 1.12 7.81 4.60
C GLY A 77 1.26 9.05 5.48
N ALA A 78 0.18 9.47 6.15
CA ALA A 78 0.22 10.58 7.10
C ALA A 78 1.11 10.28 8.32
N LEU A 79 1.08 9.04 8.82
CA LEU A 79 1.95 8.59 9.90
C LEU A 79 3.42 8.64 9.49
N ALA A 80 3.75 8.23 8.26
CA ALA A 80 5.09 8.35 7.73
C ALA A 80 5.55 9.82 7.67
N LEU A 81 4.69 10.74 7.20
CA LEU A 81 5.01 12.18 7.22
C LEU A 81 5.24 12.70 8.64
N TRP A 82 4.47 12.23 9.61
CA TRP A 82 4.64 12.63 11.00
C TRP A 82 6.00 12.24 11.57
N PHE A 83 6.46 11.02 11.31
CA PHE A 83 7.73 10.52 11.85
C PHE A 83 8.97 10.96 11.06
N TYR A 84 8.85 11.04 9.73
CA TYR A 84 10.00 11.22 8.84
C TYR A 84 10.02 12.56 8.11
N GLY A 85 9.01 13.41 8.31
CA GLY A 85 8.96 14.74 7.72
C GLY A 85 8.65 14.76 6.21
N PRO A 86 8.88 15.91 5.55
CA PRO A 86 8.63 16.11 4.12
C PRO A 86 9.37 15.13 3.20
N GLU A 87 10.48 14.55 3.65
CA GLU A 87 11.31 13.59 2.94
C GLU A 87 10.53 12.31 2.60
N ALA A 88 9.56 11.94 3.46
CA ALA A 88 8.71 10.78 3.23
C ALA A 88 7.60 11.02 2.18
N VAL A 89 7.37 12.26 1.73
CA VAL A 89 6.28 12.59 0.80
C VAL A 89 6.38 11.78 -0.49
N LEU A 90 7.52 11.82 -1.17
CA LEU A 90 7.65 11.27 -2.51
C LEU A 90 7.73 9.74 -2.53
N ILE A 91 8.41 9.16 -1.53
CA ILE A 91 8.71 7.73 -1.51
C ILE A 91 7.60 6.93 -0.82
N VAL A 92 6.94 7.50 0.20
CA VAL A 92 6.01 6.75 1.05
C VAL A 92 4.62 7.37 1.04
N ALA A 93 4.48 8.62 1.47
CA ALA A 93 3.17 9.18 1.79
C ALA A 93 2.30 9.42 0.55
N ALA A 94 2.85 10.02 -0.51
CA ALA A 94 2.11 10.27 -1.73
C ALA A 94 1.73 8.96 -2.46
N PRO A 95 2.64 7.98 -2.65
CA PRO A 95 2.25 6.67 -3.19
C PRO A 95 1.14 5.98 -2.38
N LEU A 96 1.23 5.99 -1.05
CA LEU A 96 0.19 5.41 -0.18
C LEU A 96 -1.14 6.15 -0.29
N ALA A 97 -1.11 7.49 -0.37
CA ALA A 97 -2.31 8.29 -0.56
C ALA A 97 -2.96 8.00 -1.92
N VAL A 98 -2.17 7.92 -2.99
CA VAL A 98 -2.64 7.56 -4.34
C VAL A 98 -3.28 6.17 -4.32
N LEU A 99 -2.61 5.16 -3.74
CA LEU A 99 -3.17 3.81 -3.62
C LEU A 99 -4.49 3.81 -2.83
N GLY A 100 -4.54 4.53 -1.70
CA GLY A 100 -5.75 4.63 -0.90
C GLY A 100 -6.91 5.28 -1.65
N VAL A 101 -6.64 6.37 -2.38
CA VAL A 101 -7.62 7.02 -3.26
C VAL A 101 -8.09 6.08 -4.36
N LEU A 102 -7.19 5.32 -5.00
CA LEU A 102 -7.56 4.36 -6.05
C LEU A 102 -8.48 3.25 -5.52
N PHE A 103 -8.23 2.72 -4.32
CA PHE A 103 -9.12 1.74 -3.69
C PHE A 103 -10.50 2.32 -3.39
N ILE A 104 -10.56 3.54 -2.84
CA ILE A 104 -11.83 4.21 -2.50
C ILE A 104 -12.61 4.58 -3.77
N ALA A 105 -11.94 5.17 -4.75
CA ALA A 105 -12.55 5.59 -6.00
C ALA A 105 -13.08 4.38 -6.78
N GLY A 106 -12.29 3.31 -6.90
CA GLY A 106 -12.72 2.09 -7.56
C GLY A 106 -14.01 1.53 -6.99
N GLU A 107 -14.13 1.47 -5.66
CA GLU A 107 -15.35 1.04 -4.99
C GLU A 107 -16.54 1.97 -5.25
N LEU A 108 -16.34 3.28 -5.20
CA LEU A 108 -17.41 4.25 -5.48
C LEU A 108 -17.89 4.17 -6.93
N PHE A 109 -16.99 3.95 -7.89
CA PHE A 109 -17.35 3.74 -9.30
C PHE A 109 -18.17 2.46 -9.49
N LEU A 110 -17.79 1.36 -8.83
CA LEU A 110 -18.54 0.10 -8.89
C LEU A 110 -19.93 0.23 -8.27
N ARG A 111 -20.04 0.91 -7.12
CA ARG A 111 -21.32 1.17 -6.45
C ARG A 111 -22.27 2.04 -7.27
N ARG A 112 -21.76 3.06 -7.95
CA ARG A 112 -22.56 3.94 -8.83
C ARG A 112 -23.02 3.25 -10.11
N GLY A 113 -22.32 2.21 -10.55
CA GLY A 113 -22.73 1.38 -11.69
C GLY A 113 -23.72 0.27 -11.34
N ALA A 114 -23.95 0.00 -10.04
CA ALA A 114 -24.96 -0.94 -9.60
C ALA A 114 -26.35 -0.28 -9.66
N PRO A 115 -27.37 -0.90 -10.30
CA PRO A 115 -28.71 -0.36 -10.32
C PRO A 115 -29.23 -0.20 -8.88
N ALA A 116 -29.81 0.96 -8.59
CA ALA A 116 -30.37 1.27 -7.27
C ALA A 116 -31.57 0.34 -6.99
N GLY A 117 -31.34 -0.77 -6.29
CA GLY A 117 -32.41 -1.65 -5.81
C GLY A 117 -32.22 -3.17 -5.97
N ALA A 118 -31.00 -3.69 -6.03
CA ALA A 118 -30.75 -5.13 -5.91
C ALA A 118 -30.45 -5.53 -4.46
#